data_AF-A0A2W0C648-F1
#
_entry.id   AF-A0A2W0C648-F1
#
_cell.length_a   1.000
_cell.length_b   1.000
_cell.length_c   1.000
_cell.angle_alpha   90.00
_cell.angle_beta   90.00
_cell.angle_gamma   90.00
#
_symmetry.space_group_name_H-M   'P 1'
#
loop_
_entity.id
_entity.type
_entity.pdbx_description
1 polymer ?
#
loop_
_entity_poly.entity_id
_entity_poly.type
_entity_poly.pdbx_seq_one_letter_code
_entity_poly.pdbx_strand_id
1 'polypeptide(L)'
;MFKQLLVDFPELNTKENMDYVYETIHRAVELETNWGHYTLKEIKSIDLDELGDYIKYTANKRLKLMGMDKAYEGVDVNCMPWIKPFSDEALNSTKTDFFEAKSRNYGKVGDDNGFDDL
;
A
#
# COMPACT_ATOMS: atom_id res chain seq x y z
N MET A 1 8.92 -9.20 -7.54
CA MET A 1 8.59 -10.63 -7.47
C MET A 1 7.84 -11.10 -8.70
N PHE A 2 6.61 -10.63 -8.97
CA PHE A 2 5.82 -11.08 -10.14
C PHE A 2 6.57 -11.00 -11.48
N LYS A 3 7.20 -9.85 -11.77
CA LYS A 3 8.03 -9.69 -12.98
C LYS A 3 9.15 -10.72 -13.10
N GLN A 4 9.80 -11.05 -11.98
CA GLN A 4 10.89 -12.03 -11.97
C GLN A 4 10.37 -13.45 -12.25
N LEU A 5 9.20 -13.81 -11.71
CA LEU A 5 8.55 -15.09 -12.00
C LEU A 5 8.36 -15.30 -13.50
N LEU A 6 7.90 -14.28 -14.23
CA LEU A 6 7.69 -14.37 -15.68
C LEU A 6 8.99 -14.45 -16.48
N VAL A 7 10.09 -13.93 -15.94
CA VAL A 7 11.43 -14.06 -16.54
C VAL A 7 11.97 -15.48 -16.31
N ASP A 8 11.81 -16.01 -15.10
CA ASP A 8 12.30 -17.33 -14.71
C ASP A 8 11.50 -18.45 -15.40
N PHE A 9 10.21 -18.23 -15.65
CA PHE A 9 9.28 -19.18 -16.28
C PHE A 9 8.51 -18.54 -17.46
N PRO A 10 9.15 -18.40 -18.64
CA PRO A 10 8.55 -17.75 -19.81
C PRO A 10 7.26 -18.41 -20.31
N GLU A 11 7.06 -19.70 -20.05
CA GLU A 11 5.84 -20.44 -20.37
C GLU A 11 4.60 -19.95 -19.61
N LEU A 12 4.79 -19.20 -18.51
CA LEU A 12 3.70 -18.55 -17.79
C LEU A 12 3.34 -17.19 -18.40
N ASN A 13 4.21 -16.61 -19.23
CA ASN A 13 3.97 -15.33 -19.89
C ASN A 13 3.13 -15.50 -21.17
N THR A 14 1.93 -16.07 -20.99
CA THR A 14 0.97 -16.30 -22.06
C THR A 14 -0.15 -15.27 -22.00
N LYS A 15 -0.80 -15.03 -23.14
CA LYS A 15 -1.97 -14.16 -23.21
C LYS A 15 -3.09 -14.63 -22.27
N GLU A 16 -3.32 -15.94 -22.18
CA GLU A 16 -4.34 -16.51 -21.29
C GLU A 16 -4.10 -16.17 -19.81
N ASN A 17 -2.85 -16.29 -19.34
CA ASN A 17 -2.51 -15.94 -17.97
C ASN A 17 -2.60 -14.42 -17.73
N MET A 18 -2.23 -13.60 -18.72
CA MET A 18 -2.40 -12.15 -18.61
C MET A 18 -3.87 -11.75 -18.56
N ASP A 19 -4.71 -12.34 -19.40
CA ASP A 19 -6.16 -12.15 -19.42
C ASP A 19 -6.76 -12.58 -18.06
N TYR A 20 -6.33 -13.72 -17.50
CA TYR A 20 -6.75 -14.16 -16.16
C TYR A 20 -6.42 -13.13 -15.07
N VAL A 21 -5.24 -12.50 -15.12
CA VAL A 21 -4.89 -11.43 -14.17
C VAL A 21 -5.81 -10.22 -14.34
N TYR A 22 -6.09 -9.78 -15.57
CA TYR A 22 -7.01 -8.67 -15.82
C TYR A 22 -8.42 -8.97 -15.31
N GLU A 23 -8.97 -10.15 -15.60
CA GLU A 23 -10.28 -10.58 -15.13
C GLU A 23 -10.36 -10.64 -13.60
N THR A 24 -9.30 -11.17 -12.97
CA THR A 24 -9.23 -11.23 -11.50
C THR A 24 -9.22 -9.83 -10.88
N ILE A 25 -8.45 -8.90 -11.44
CA ILE A 25 -8.42 -7.51 -10.99
C ILE A 25 -9.77 -6.82 -11.26
N HIS A 26 -10.41 -7.07 -12.39
CA HIS A 26 -11.71 -6.53 -12.71
C HIS A 26 -12.75 -6.98 -11.68
N ARG A 27 -12.80 -8.28 -11.41
CA ARG A 27 -13.68 -8.84 -10.40
C ARG A 27 -13.42 -8.29 -9.00
N ALA A 28 -12.16 -8.11 -8.63
CA ALA A 28 -11.81 -7.49 -7.36
C ALA A 28 -12.33 -6.04 -7.27
N VAL A 29 -12.18 -5.25 -8.33
CA VAL A 29 -12.71 -3.87 -8.36
C VAL A 29 -14.23 -3.85 -8.19
N GLU A 30 -14.96 -4.74 -8.87
CA GLU A 30 -16.42 -4.85 -8.68
C GLU A 30 -16.80 -5.18 -7.24
N LEU A 31 -16.14 -6.18 -6.65
CA LEU A 31 -16.43 -6.64 -5.29
C LEU A 31 -16.13 -5.55 -4.27
N GLU A 32 -14.98 -4.89 -4.38
CA GLU A 32 -14.57 -3.79 -3.49
C GLU A 32 -15.49 -2.58 -3.62
N THR A 33 -15.89 -2.23 -4.85
CA THR A 33 -16.83 -1.12 -5.08
C THR A 33 -18.18 -1.43 -4.45
N ASN A 34 -18.74 -2.62 -4.70
CA ASN A 34 -20.01 -3.05 -4.11
C ASN A 34 -19.94 -3.11 -2.57
N TRP A 35 -18.83 -3.58 -2.03
CA TRP A 35 -18.60 -3.63 -0.59
C TRP A 35 -18.51 -2.23 0.02
N GLY A 36 -17.82 -1.29 -0.66
CA GLY A 36 -17.76 0.12 -0.28
C GLY A 36 -19.15 0.76 -0.25
N HIS A 37 -19.95 0.56 -1.30
CA HIS A 37 -21.34 1.02 -1.31
C HIS A 37 -22.17 0.41 -0.17
N TYR A 38 -22.00 -0.88 0.12
CA TYR A 38 -22.75 -1.55 1.18
C TYR A 38 -22.37 -1.03 2.58
N THR A 39 -21.08 -0.86 2.86
CA THR A 39 -20.56 -0.54 4.19
C THR A 39 -20.57 0.95 4.51
N LEU A 40 -20.35 1.81 3.51
CA LEU A 40 -20.16 3.25 3.70
C LEU A 40 -21.40 4.08 3.31
N LYS A 41 -22.52 3.45 2.90
CA LYS A 41 -23.75 4.14 2.46
C LYS A 41 -24.28 5.22 3.41
N GLU A 42 -24.10 5.07 4.71
CA GLU A 42 -24.63 6.01 5.71
C GLU A 42 -23.70 7.20 5.97
N ILE A 43 -22.49 7.19 5.42
CA ILE A 43 -21.47 8.23 5.63
C ILE A 43 -21.61 9.30 4.55
N LYS A 44 -22.36 10.36 4.88
CA LYS A 44 -22.66 11.47 3.95
C LYS A 44 -21.43 12.26 3.45
N SER A 45 -20.31 12.18 4.14
CA SER A 45 -19.09 12.91 3.79
C SER A 45 -18.22 12.18 2.76
N ILE A 46 -18.56 10.95 2.39
CA ILE A 46 -17.82 10.15 1.43
C ILE A 46 -18.64 10.08 0.14
N ASP A 47 -18.04 10.52 -0.95
CA ASP A 47 -18.57 10.29 -2.28
C ASP A 47 -18.21 8.87 -2.72
N LEU A 48 -19.23 8.02 -2.89
CA LEU A 48 -19.05 6.62 -3.26
C LEU A 48 -18.66 6.45 -4.73
N ASP A 49 -19.01 7.40 -5.60
CA ASP A 49 -18.60 7.38 -7.00
C ASP A 49 -17.09 7.72 -7.09
N GLU A 50 -16.66 8.74 -6.35
CA GLU A 50 -15.24 9.07 -6.20
C GLU A 50 -14.43 7.90 -5.61
N LEU A 51 -15.00 7.17 -4.64
CA LEU A 51 -14.39 5.97 -4.06
C LEU A 51 -14.20 4.86 -5.12
N GLY A 52 -15.21 4.64 -5.97
CA GLY A 52 -15.12 3.70 -7.09
C GLY A 52 -13.97 4.07 -8.04
N ASP A 53 -13.80 5.34 -8.36
CA ASP A 53 -12.68 5.81 -9.19
C ASP A 53 -11.32 5.66 -8.48
N TYR A 54 -11.27 5.87 -7.17
CA TYR A 54 -10.07 5.62 -6.37
C TYR A 54 -9.66 4.14 -6.36
N ILE A 55 -10.64 3.22 -6.30
CA ILE A 55 -10.40 1.77 -6.40
C ILE A 55 -9.82 1.43 -7.77
N LYS A 56 -10.39 1.96 -8.86
CA LYS A 56 -9.86 1.76 -10.23
C LYS A 56 -8.44 2.34 -10.39
N TYR A 57 -8.18 3.55 -9.85
CA TYR A 57 -6.84 4.14 -9.82
C TYR A 57 -5.84 3.21 -9.11
N THR A 58 -6.24 2.64 -7.96
CA THR A 58 -5.40 1.69 -7.21
C THR A 58 -5.16 0.40 -7.99
N ALA A 59 -6.16 -0.11 -8.72
CA ALA A 59 -6.02 -1.26 -9.60
C ALA A 59 -5.00 -1.00 -10.73
N ASN A 60 -5.08 0.15 -11.40
CA ASN A 60 -4.10 0.56 -12.41
C ASN A 60 -2.68 0.66 -11.83
N LYS A 61 -2.53 1.20 -10.61
CA LYS A 61 -1.24 1.25 -9.91
C LYS A 61 -0.67 -0.15 -9.68
N ARG A 62 -1.51 -1.11 -9.28
CA ARG A 62 -1.11 -2.52 -9.07
C ARG A 62 -0.70 -3.20 -10.40
N LEU A 63 -1.47 -3.02 -11.46
CA LEU A 63 -1.14 -3.53 -12.80
C LEU A 63 0.22 -3.00 -13.30
N LYS A 64 0.46 -1.70 -13.16
CA LYS A 64 1.74 -1.08 -13.52
C LYS A 64 2.93 -1.63 -12.71
N LEU A 65 2.73 -1.89 -11.41
CA LEU A 65 3.75 -2.54 -10.56
C LEU A 65 4.06 -3.96 -11.04
N MET A 66 3.06 -4.69 -11.53
CA MET A 66 3.22 -6.00 -12.17
C MET A 66 3.81 -5.92 -13.58
N GLY A 67 3.85 -4.75 -14.20
CA GLY A 67 4.39 -4.54 -15.56
C GLY A 67 3.36 -4.66 -16.66
N MET A 68 2.09 -4.61 -16.30
CA MET A 68 0.95 -4.68 -17.21
C MET A 68 0.43 -3.28 -17.53
N ASP A 69 -0.30 -3.17 -18.62
CA ASP A 69 -0.97 -1.94 -19.02
C ASP A 69 -2.16 -1.62 -18.10
N LYS A 70 -2.60 -0.37 -18.14
CA LYS A 70 -3.75 0.07 -17.35
C LYS A 70 -5.04 -0.56 -17.90
N ALA A 71 -5.93 -0.99 -17.00
CA ALA A 71 -7.23 -1.56 -17.36
C ALA A 71 -8.33 -0.48 -17.43
N TYR A 72 -8.18 0.63 -16.70
CA TYR A 72 -9.18 1.69 -16.61
C TYR A 72 -8.63 3.01 -17.13
N GLU A 73 -9.41 3.71 -17.95
CA GLU A 73 -9.09 5.06 -18.44
C GLU A 73 -9.70 6.15 -17.55
N GLY A 74 -9.15 7.36 -17.61
CA GLY A 74 -9.67 8.54 -16.87
C GLY A 74 -9.32 8.59 -15.38
N VAL A 75 -8.79 7.51 -14.82
CA VAL A 75 -8.41 7.37 -13.40
C VAL A 75 -6.89 7.25 -13.24
N ASP A 76 -6.12 8.05 -13.98
CA ASP A 76 -4.64 8.03 -13.95
C ASP A 76 -4.07 8.84 -12.76
N VAL A 77 -4.90 9.70 -12.15
CA VAL A 77 -4.54 10.56 -11.02
C VAL A 77 -5.32 10.12 -9.78
N ASN A 78 -4.70 10.23 -8.61
CA ASN A 78 -5.38 9.97 -7.35
C ASN A 78 -6.49 11.01 -7.10
N CYS A 79 -7.76 10.61 -7.24
CA CYS A 79 -8.93 11.44 -6.93
C CYS A 79 -9.08 11.72 -5.42
N MET A 80 -8.65 10.80 -4.54
CA MET A 80 -8.72 10.95 -3.08
C MET A 80 -7.33 11.11 -2.43
N PRO A 81 -6.60 12.23 -2.65
CA PRO A 81 -5.29 12.43 -2.03
C PRO A 81 -5.35 12.51 -0.50
N TRP A 82 -6.49 12.93 0.05
CA TRP A 82 -6.76 13.09 1.48
C TRP A 82 -6.85 11.77 2.23
N ILE A 83 -6.97 10.62 1.55
CA ILE A 83 -7.02 9.30 2.20
C ILE A 83 -5.63 8.84 2.68
N LYS A 84 -4.56 9.45 2.15
CA LYS A 84 -3.17 9.04 2.42
C LYS A 84 -2.80 8.97 3.91
N PRO A 85 -3.21 9.90 4.80
CA PRO A 85 -2.92 9.80 6.24
C PRO A 85 -3.55 8.58 6.92
N PHE A 86 -4.59 7.99 6.33
CA PHE A 86 -5.30 6.83 6.85
C PHE A 86 -4.83 5.51 6.24
N SER A 87 -3.82 5.54 5.35
CA SER A 87 -3.29 4.32 4.74
C SER A 87 -2.43 3.53 5.73
N ASP A 88 -2.36 2.21 5.55
CA ASP A 88 -1.48 1.34 6.34
C ASP A 88 -0.01 1.81 6.30
N GLU A 89 0.44 2.38 5.17
CA GLU A 89 1.78 2.95 5.05
C GLU A 89 1.96 4.16 5.96
N ALA A 90 0.99 5.08 6.02
CA ALA A 90 1.03 6.23 6.91
C ALA A 90 0.97 5.81 8.38
N LEU A 91 0.07 4.88 8.73
CA LEU A 91 -0.10 4.37 10.09
C LEU A 91 1.15 3.65 10.59
N ASN A 92 1.76 2.77 9.78
CA ASN A 92 3.00 2.07 10.13
C ASN A 92 4.24 2.99 10.08
N SER A 93 4.19 4.10 9.34
CA SER A 93 5.25 5.12 9.32
C SER A 93 5.17 6.09 10.49
N THR A 94 4.13 6.00 11.32
CA THR A 94 4.03 6.76 12.56
C THR A 94 5.14 6.29 13.50
N LYS A 95 6.28 6.96 13.38
CA LYS A 95 7.41 6.92 14.31
C LYS A 95 6.85 6.78 15.73
N THR A 96 7.26 5.73 16.44
CA THR A 96 7.18 5.68 17.89
C THR A 96 7.65 7.04 18.42
N ASP A 97 6.79 7.70 19.19
CA ASP A 97 7.10 9.03 19.71
C ASP A 97 8.41 8.93 20.51
N PHE A 98 9.34 9.86 20.27
CA PHE A 98 10.69 9.81 20.84
C PHE A 98 10.64 9.86 22.39
N PHE A 99 9.51 10.33 22.94
CA PHE A 99 9.21 10.37 24.36
C PHE A 99 8.56 9.08 24.92
N GLU A 100 8.01 8.21 24.08
CA GLU A 100 7.48 6.89 24.48
C GLU A 100 8.54 5.78 24.43
N ALA A 101 9.60 5.98 23.65
CA ALA A 101 10.76 5.09 23.66
C ALA A 101 11.49 5.22 25.01
N LYS A 102 11.31 4.26 25.93
CA LYS A 102 12.11 4.19 27.16
C LYS A 102 13.60 4.27 26.80
N SER A 103 14.27 5.34 27.23
CA SER A 103 15.73 5.47 27.19
C SER A 103 16.35 4.34 28.01
N ARG A 104 16.74 3.25 27.34
CA ARG A 104 17.59 2.20 27.91
C ARG A 104 19.00 2.37 27.38
N ASN A 105 19.57 3.54 27.64
CA ASN A 105 21.03 3.71 27.61
C ASN A 105 21.44 4.51 28.85
N TYR A 106 21.37 3.84 30.01
CA TYR A 106 22.07 4.26 31.20
C TYR A 106 22.69 3.01 31.84
N GLY A 107 24.02 2.97 31.94
CA GLY A 107 24.75 2.01 32.76
C GLY A 107 25.58 0.95 32.03
N LYS A 108 26.53 1.35 31.19
CA LYS A 108 27.87 0.77 31.32
C LYS A 108 28.78 1.87 31.82
N VAL A 109 28.99 1.86 33.13
CA VAL A 109 30.11 2.56 33.77
C VAL A 109 31.35 2.04 33.05
N GLY A 110 32.01 2.92 32.31
CA GLY A 110 33.32 2.62 31.74
C GLY A 110 34.27 2.36 32.91
N ASP A 111 35.06 1.31 32.80
CA ASP A 111 36.13 0.95 33.71
C ASP A 111 37.31 1.93 33.54
N ASP A 112 37.01 3.22 33.63
CA ASP A 112 37.93 4.34 33.47
C ASP A 112 37.80 5.26 34.69
N ASN A 113 37.72 4.61 35.87
CA ASN A 113 38.04 5.24 37.15
C ASN A 113 39.52 5.61 37.14
N GLY A 114 39.86 6.70 36.45
CA GLY A 114 41.13 7.40 36.52
C GLY A 114 41.31 8.09 37.88
N PHE A 115 41.32 7.30 38.95
CA PHE A 115 41.86 7.68 40.26
C PHE A 115 43.12 6.86 40.51
N ASP A 116 44.15 7.12 39.71
CA ASP A 116 45.56 6.92 40.09
C ASP A 116 46.43 7.89 39.28
N ASP A 117 46.33 9.18 39.60
CA ASP A 117 47.47 10.10 39.75
C ASP A 117 46.96 11.55 39.97
N LEU A 118 47.17 12.02 41.21
CA LEU A 118 47.08 13.40 41.75
C LEU A 118 45.71 14.00 42.09
#